data_AF-A0A386C6B8-F1
#
_entry.id   AF-A0A386C6B8-F1
#
_cell.length_a   1.000
_cell.length_b   1.000
_cell.length_c   1.000
_cell.angle_alpha   90.00
_cell.angle_beta   90.00
_cell.angle_gamma   90.00
#
_symmetry.space_group_name_H-M   'P 1'
#
loop_
_entity.id
_entity.type
_entity.pdbx_description
1 polymer ?
#
loop_
_entity_poly.entity_id
_entity_poly.type
_entity_poly.pdbx_seq_one_letter_code
_entity_poly.pdbx_strand_id
1 'polypeptide(L)'
;MTTVADEIELSVQARQAVLYVVTAEEERALAILAEVATRVGRTLYAWTQTRGLGPARGARWDVRLADPLVALEHVATTEERGIYALLDFHPFLASHTATRKLKDTARALAGSGKTV
;
A
#
# COMPACT_ATOMS: atom_id res chain seq x y z
N MET A 1 5.80 -16.07 20.77
CA MET A 1 6.63 -15.22 19.89
C MET A 1 5.70 -14.54 18.93
N THR A 2 5.63 -13.21 18.94
CA THR A 2 4.87 -12.42 17.97
C THR A 2 5.52 -12.57 16.60
N THR A 3 4.75 -12.86 15.56
CA THR A 3 5.27 -12.95 14.18
C THR A 3 5.22 -11.58 13.51
N VAL A 4 5.97 -11.40 12.41
CA VAL A 4 5.91 -10.17 11.59
C VAL A 4 4.48 -9.90 11.08
N ALA A 5 3.73 -10.96 10.75
CA ALA A 5 2.34 -10.84 10.33
C ALA A 5 1.47 -10.22 11.44
N ASP A 6 1.69 -10.62 12.70
CA ASP A 6 0.94 -10.11 13.84
C ASP A 6 1.26 -8.63 14.12
N GLU A 7 2.51 -8.19 13.92
CA GLU A 7 2.90 -6.78 14.05
C GLU A 7 2.28 -5.90 12.96
N ILE A 8 2.28 -6.38 11.71
CA ILE A 8 1.62 -5.67 10.60
C ILE A 8 0.12 -5.62 10.82
N GLU A 9 -0.49 -6.74 11.23
CA GLU A 9 -1.93 -6.80 11.55
C GLU A 9 -2.30 -5.79 12.63
N LEU A 10 -1.55 -5.75 13.73
CA LEU A 10 -1.75 -4.78 14.80
C LEU A 10 -1.66 -3.34 14.28
N SER A 11 -0.69 -3.06 13.42
CA SER A 11 -0.49 -1.73 12.83
C SER A 11 -1.66 -1.30 11.92
N VAL A 12 -2.16 -2.24 11.10
CA VAL A 12 -3.32 -2.04 10.22
C VAL A 12 -4.60 -1.82 11.03
N GLN A 13 -4.78 -2.56 12.12
CA GLN A 13 -5.92 -2.41 13.04
C GLN A 13 -5.85 -1.11 13.83
N ALA A 14 -4.64 -0.69 14.23
CA ALA A 14 -4.36 0.61 14.85
C ALA A 14 -4.55 1.79 13.89
N ARG A 15 -4.93 1.53 12.63
CA ARG A 15 -5.19 2.54 11.58
C ARG A 15 -3.96 3.39 11.26
N GLN A 16 -2.77 2.80 11.36
CA GLN A 16 -1.59 3.42 10.80
C GLN A 16 -1.76 3.47 9.28
N ALA A 17 -1.74 4.69 8.74
CA ALA A 17 -2.02 4.94 7.35
C ALA A 17 -0.87 4.56 6.41
N VAL A 18 0.36 4.55 6.92
CA VAL A 18 1.58 4.24 6.16
C VAL A 18 2.45 3.26 6.93
N LEU A 19 2.86 2.17 6.27
CA LEU A 19 3.87 1.23 6.73
C LEU A 19 5.06 1.23 5.76
N TYR A 20 6.26 1.45 6.28
CA TYR A 20 7.49 1.42 5.49
C TYR A 20 8.26 0.14 5.77
N VAL A 21 8.27 -0.78 4.79
CA VAL A 21 8.92 -2.09 4.90
C VAL A 21 10.19 -2.08 4.05
N VAL A 22 11.33 -2.39 4.67
CA VAL A 22 12.61 -2.57 3.98
C VAL A 22 12.98 -4.04 4.04
N THR A 23 13.02 -4.69 2.87
CA THR A 23 13.37 -6.10 2.76
C THR A 23 13.88 -6.41 1.35
N ALA A 24 14.77 -7.40 1.24
CA ALA A 24 15.18 -7.95 -0.04
C ALA A 24 14.24 -9.07 -0.53
N GLU A 25 13.35 -9.57 0.35
CA GLU A 25 12.42 -10.67 0.06
C GLU A 25 11.03 -10.11 -0.30
N GLU A 26 10.89 -9.48 -1.47
CA GLU A 26 9.63 -8.86 -1.91
C GLU A 26 8.46 -9.87 -1.95
N GLU A 27 8.67 -11.04 -2.55
CA GLU A 27 7.62 -12.07 -2.66
C GLU A 27 7.11 -12.51 -1.29
N ARG A 28 8.02 -12.65 -0.32
CA ARG A 28 7.69 -13.02 1.06
C ARG A 28 6.91 -11.90 1.75
N ALA A 29 7.30 -10.64 1.55
CA ALA A 29 6.57 -9.51 2.11
C ALA A 29 5.14 -9.43 1.56
N LEU A 30 4.96 -9.63 0.26
CA LEU A 30 3.63 -9.69 -0.36
C LEU A 30 2.81 -10.87 0.15
N ALA A 31 3.43 -12.02 0.39
CA ALA A 31 2.74 -13.17 0.98
C ALA A 31 2.23 -12.88 2.40
N ILE A 32 3.05 -12.25 3.23
CA ILE A 32 2.67 -11.83 4.59
C ILE A 32 1.56 -10.76 4.52
N LEU A 33 1.67 -9.77 3.65
CA LEU A 33 0.63 -8.75 3.48
C LEU A 33 -0.68 -9.36 2.98
N ALA A 34 -0.64 -10.38 2.11
CA ALA A 34 -1.83 -11.06 1.63
C ALA A 34 -2.50 -11.88 2.74
N GLU A 35 -1.71 -12.51 3.60
CA GLU A 35 -2.19 -13.17 4.80
C GLU A 35 -2.89 -12.18 5.73
N VAL A 36 -2.22 -11.07 6.07
CA VAL A 36 -2.79 -10.02 6.93
C VAL A 36 -4.07 -9.44 6.32
N ALA A 37 -4.06 -9.12 5.02
CA ALA A 37 -5.24 -8.61 4.31
C ALA A 37 -6.44 -9.57 4.45
N THR A 38 -6.19 -10.87 4.32
CA THR A 38 -7.20 -11.92 4.53
C THR A 38 -7.72 -11.92 5.97
N ARG A 39 -6.82 -11.87 6.97
CA ARG A 39 -7.19 -11.86 8.40
C ARG A 39 -8.05 -10.64 8.77
N VAL A 40 -7.75 -9.47 8.23
CA VAL A 40 -8.49 -8.22 8.50
C VAL A 40 -9.68 -7.98 7.55
N GLY A 41 -9.96 -8.91 6.64
CA GLY A 41 -11.07 -8.82 5.68
C GLY A 41 -10.94 -7.65 4.70
N ARG A 42 -9.72 -7.34 4.24
CA ARG A 42 -9.44 -6.28 3.25
C ARG A 42 -8.79 -6.87 2.01
N THR A 43 -8.98 -6.19 0.88
CA THR A 43 -8.27 -6.54 -0.36
C THR A 43 -6.84 -6.02 -0.30
N LEU A 44 -5.88 -6.83 -0.75
CA LEU A 44 -4.51 -6.39 -1.01
C LEU A 44 -4.40 -5.93 -2.48
N TYR A 45 -4.03 -4.68 -2.65
CA TYR A 45 -3.61 -4.10 -3.92
C TYR A 45 -2.09 -3.97 -3.94
N ALA A 46 -1.52 -4.11 -5.13
CA ALA A 46 -0.11 -3.87 -5.37
C ALA A 46 0.03 -2.82 -6.47
N TRP A 47 1.07 -2.01 -6.34
CA TRP A 47 1.45 -1.00 -7.32
C TRP A 47 2.91 -1.18 -7.71
N THR A 48 3.18 -1.08 -9.00
CA THR A 48 4.54 -0.91 -9.52
C THR A 48 4.55 0.19 -10.57
N GLN A 49 5.71 0.83 -10.77
CA GLN A 49 5.86 1.82 -11.85
C GLN A 49 5.61 1.23 -13.25
N THR A 50 5.80 -0.08 -13.43
CA THR A 50 5.68 -0.73 -14.75
C THR A 50 4.28 -1.24 -15.06
N ARG A 51 3.46 -1.53 -14.05
CA ARG A 51 2.11 -2.09 -14.22
C ARG A 51 0.99 -1.17 -13.74
N GLY A 52 1.32 -0.14 -12.95
CA GLY A 52 0.35 0.65 -12.23
C GLY A 52 -0.24 -0.12 -11.05
N LEU A 53 -1.51 0.13 -10.74
CA LEU A 53 -2.20 -0.43 -9.57
C LEU A 53 -3.15 -1.57 -9.96
N GLY A 54 -3.18 -2.64 -9.18
CA GLY A 54 -4.16 -3.71 -9.33
C GLY A 54 -4.26 -4.60 -8.08
N PRO A 55 -5.21 -5.53 -8.02
CA PRO A 55 -5.25 -6.53 -6.96
C PRO A 55 -3.97 -7.37 -7.00
N ALA A 56 -3.30 -7.56 -5.85
CA ALA A 56 -2.05 -8.30 -5.78
C ALA A 56 -2.22 -9.77 -6.23
N ARG A 57 -3.42 -10.32 -6.03
CA ARG A 57 -3.85 -11.62 -6.59
C ARG A 57 -4.87 -11.36 -7.69
N GLY A 58 -4.40 -10.97 -8.87
CA GLY A 58 -5.28 -10.70 -10.02
C GLY A 58 -4.53 -10.29 -11.29
N ALA A 59 -5.22 -10.44 -12.43
CA ALA A 59 -4.67 -10.08 -13.74
C ALA A 59 -5.02 -8.64 -14.18
N ARG A 60 -5.93 -7.96 -13.46
CA ARG A 60 -6.42 -6.63 -13.85
C ARG A 60 -5.59 -5.54 -13.19
N TRP A 61 -4.65 -4.99 -13.97
CA TRP A 61 -3.82 -3.86 -13.59
C TRP A 61 -4.21 -2.63 -14.41
N ASP A 62 -4.23 -1.46 -13.78
CA ASP A 62 -4.46 -0.18 -14.45
C ASP A 62 -3.15 0.58 -14.65
N VAL A 63 -2.57 0.42 -15.85
CA VAL A 63 -1.32 1.09 -16.24
C VAL A 63 -1.42 2.61 -16.20
N ARG A 64 -2.63 3.20 -16.27
CA ARG A 64 -2.80 4.66 -16.14
C ARG A 64 -2.43 5.16 -14.75
N LEU A 65 -2.42 4.27 -13.77
CA LEU A 65 -2.00 4.53 -12.41
C LEU A 65 -0.50 4.26 -12.20
N ALA A 66 0.31 4.08 -13.26
CA ALA A 66 1.75 3.86 -13.16
C ALA A 66 2.56 5.08 -12.69
N ASP A 67 2.02 6.30 -12.85
CA ASP A 67 2.65 7.49 -12.27
C ASP A 67 2.44 7.51 -10.74
N PRO A 68 3.50 7.72 -9.94
CA PRO A 68 3.42 7.66 -8.48
C PRO A 68 2.48 8.70 -7.86
N LEU A 69 2.38 9.90 -8.44
CA LEU A 69 1.50 10.94 -7.92
C LEU A 69 0.04 10.62 -8.24
N VAL A 70 -0.22 10.11 -9.45
CA VAL A 70 -1.53 9.64 -9.88
C VAL A 70 -1.99 8.45 -9.02
N ALA A 71 -1.09 7.51 -8.73
CA ALA A 71 -1.38 6.39 -7.83
C ALA A 71 -1.78 6.85 -6.42
N LEU A 72 -0.99 7.76 -5.84
CA LEU A 72 -1.27 8.31 -4.50
C LEU A 72 -2.58 9.11 -4.46
N GLU A 73 -2.91 9.84 -5.53
CA GLU A 73 -4.21 10.53 -5.67
C GLU A 73 -5.36 9.53 -5.75
N HIS A 74 -5.21 8.48 -6.55
CA HIS A 74 -6.22 7.42 -6.66
C HIS A 74 -6.45 6.73 -5.32
N VAL A 75 -5.39 6.36 -4.60
CA VAL A 75 -5.51 5.74 -3.26
C VAL A 75 -6.15 6.68 -2.26
N ALA A 76 -5.88 7.99 -2.33
CA ALA A 76 -6.52 8.98 -1.45
C ALA A 76 -8.03 9.09 -1.70
N THR A 77 -8.46 9.06 -2.97
CA THR A 77 -9.84 9.39 -3.39
C THR A 77 -10.75 8.19 -3.57
N THR A 78 -10.22 6.99 -3.83
CA THR A 78 -11.03 5.77 -4.00
C THR A 78 -11.79 5.42 -2.71
N GLU A 79 -13.02 4.94 -2.86
CA GLU A 79 -13.83 4.41 -1.75
C GLU A 79 -13.45 2.96 -1.40
N GLU A 80 -12.67 2.30 -2.26
CA GLU A 80 -12.23 0.93 -2.03
C GLU A 80 -11.35 0.86 -0.78
N ARG A 81 -11.75 0.02 0.18
CA ARG A 81 -10.97 -0.23 1.40
C ARG A 81 -9.97 -1.33 1.12
N GLY A 82 -8.71 -1.12 1.50
CA GLY A 82 -7.66 -2.07 1.16
C GLY A 82 -6.33 -1.78 1.82
N ILE A 83 -5.41 -2.72 1.66
CA ILE A 83 -3.98 -2.52 1.87
C ILE A 83 -3.37 -2.29 0.49
N TYR A 84 -2.59 -1.22 0.32
CA TYR A 84 -2.03 -0.78 -0.95
C TYR A 84 -0.51 -0.85 -0.91
N ALA A 85 0.08 -1.98 -1.29
CA ALA A 85 1.52 -2.16 -1.32
C ALA A 85 2.14 -1.38 -2.51
N LEU A 86 2.90 -0.32 -2.23
CA LEU A 86 3.64 0.44 -3.23
C LEU A 86 5.08 -0.09 -3.35
N LEU A 87 5.31 -1.01 -4.29
CA LEU A 87 6.61 -1.64 -4.47
C LEU A 87 7.59 -0.64 -5.10
N ASP A 88 8.83 -0.66 -4.61
CA ASP A 88 9.89 0.25 -5.05
C ASP A 88 9.49 1.74 -5.08
N PHE A 89 8.65 2.17 -4.14
CA PHE A 89 8.21 3.58 -4.12
C PHE A 89 9.31 4.54 -3.60
N HIS A 90 10.28 4.02 -2.86
CA HIS A 90 11.31 4.80 -2.18
C HIS A 90 12.13 5.76 -3.08
N PRO A 91 12.48 5.44 -4.35
CA PRO A 91 13.24 6.36 -5.19
C PRO A 91 12.44 7.63 -5.53
N PHE A 92 11.10 7.52 -5.64
CA PHE A 92 10.25 8.68 -5.94
C PHE A 92 10.23 9.70 -4.79
N LEU A 93 10.51 9.27 -3.56
CA LEU A 93 10.56 10.15 -2.39
C LEU A 93 11.72 11.16 -2.43
N ALA A 94 12.69 10.99 -3.34
CA ALA A 94 13.68 12.03 -3.63
C ALA A 94 13.03 13.34 -4.12
N SER A 95 11.83 13.28 -4.69
CA SER A 95 11.03 14.45 -5.03
C SER A 95 10.25 14.98 -3.81
N HIS A 96 10.40 16.28 -3.53
CA HIS A 96 9.62 16.98 -2.50
C HIS A 96 8.10 16.85 -2.74
N THR A 97 7.68 16.86 -4.00
CA THR A 97 6.26 16.73 -4.38
C THR A 97 5.72 15.35 -4.01
N ALA A 98 6.44 14.27 -4.35
CA ALA A 98 6.03 12.91 -4.02
C ALA A 98 6.03 12.67 -2.51
N THR A 99 7.05 13.16 -1.80
CA THR A 99 7.10 13.10 -0.33
C THR A 99 5.93 13.83 0.31
N ARG A 100 5.60 15.04 -0.16
CA ARG A 100 4.43 15.78 0.33
C ARG A 100 3.14 15.04 0.03
N LYS A 101 3.00 14.54 -1.21
CA LYS A 101 1.81 13.81 -1.64
C LYS A 101 1.55 12.58 -0.80
N LEU A 102 2.57 11.77 -0.52
CA LEU A 102 2.45 10.60 0.36
C LEU A 102 1.96 10.99 1.76
N LYS A 103 2.49 12.09 2.33
CA LYS A 103 2.05 12.58 3.64
C LYS A 103 0.61 13.08 3.64
N ASP A 104 0.18 13.73 2.56
CA ASP A 104 -1.19 14.20 2.42
C ASP A 104 -2.16 13.05 2.18
N THR A 105 -1.77 12.05 1.37
CA THR A 105 -2.49 10.78 1.22
C THR A 105 -2.63 10.10 2.58
N ALA A 106 -1.54 9.93 3.33
CA ALA A 106 -1.57 9.31 4.66
C ALA A 106 -2.58 9.97 5.61
N ARG A 107 -2.67 11.30 5.59
CA ARG A 107 -3.67 12.05 6.38
C ARG A 107 -5.09 11.79 5.90
N ALA A 108 -5.32 11.74 4.59
CA ALA A 108 -6.62 11.42 4.00
C ALA A 108 -7.05 9.97 4.28
N LEU A 109 -6.11 9.04 4.46
CA LEU A 109 -6.45 7.65 4.78
C LEU A 109 -6.88 7.46 6.25
N ALA A 110 -6.61 8.42 7.13
CA ALA A 110 -6.98 8.32 8.54
C ALA A 110 -8.50 8.10 8.68
N GLY A 111 -8.89 6.96 9.25
CA GLY A 111 -10.31 6.58 9.42
C GLY A 111 -11.00 6.02 8.17
N SER A 112 -10.36 6.04 6.99
CA SER A 112 -10.92 5.49 5.74
C SER A 112 -10.90 3.95 5.67
N GLY A 113 -10.15 3.30 6.56
CA GLY A 113 -9.92 1.85 6.50
C GLY A 113 -9.01 1.42 5.35
N LYS A 114 -8.23 2.36 4.78
CA LYS A 114 -7.15 2.12 3.83
C LYS A 114 -5.80 2.22 4.52
N THR A 115 -4.83 1.43 4.07
CA THR A 115 -3.42 1.47 4.53
C THR A 115 -2.51 1.38 3.32
N VAL A 116 -1.45 2.18 3.27
CA VAL A 116 -0.39 2.15 2.24
C VAL A 116 0.88 1.57 2.82
#